data_AF-A0A929EIJ8-F1
#
_entry.id   AF-A0A929EIJ8-F1
#
_cell.length_a   1.000
_cell.length_b   1.000
_cell.length_c   1.000
_cell.angle_alpha   90.00
_cell.angle_beta   90.00
_cell.angle_gamma   90.00
#
_symmetry.space_group_name_H-M   'P 1'
#
loop_
_entity.id
_entity.type
_entity.pdbx_description
1 polymer ?
#
loop_
_entity_poly.entity_id
_entity_poly.type
_entity_poly.pdbx_seq_one_letter_code
_entity_poly.pdbx_strand_id
1 'polypeptide(L)'
;GEKSDFTPPEEPTGMVFDKIKQIDAMSPKERWDFWNEHFTRCIKCYACRQLCSLCYCERCITEKNMPQWIETSAHPRGNLAWNLIRAMHLAGRCTFCGECERGCPVNIPLNLVNQKLVLTVKNAFDFESGYDENVHPPMIVFKEDDTENFIK
;
A
#
# COMPACT_ATOMS: atom_id res chain seq x y z
N GLY A 1 28.24 11.65 12.79
CA GLY A 1 26.97 11.33 13.47
C GLY A 1 26.95 9.83 13.64
N GLU A 2 26.73 9.36 14.86
CA GLU A 2 26.65 7.93 15.16
C GLU A 2 25.52 7.30 14.34
N LYS A 3 25.83 6.22 13.63
CA LYS A 3 24.83 5.46 12.88
C LYS A 3 23.92 4.80 13.90
N SER A 4 22.62 5.02 13.76
CA SER A 4 21.55 4.41 14.56
C SER A 4 21.79 2.90 14.71
N ASP A 5 21.74 2.40 15.94
CA ASP A 5 21.82 0.98 16.33
C ASP A 5 20.46 0.28 16.25
N PHE A 6 19.52 0.86 15.51
CA PHE A 6 18.18 0.33 15.32
C PHE A 6 18.24 -1.07 14.71
N THR A 7 17.87 -2.05 15.52
CA THR A 7 17.58 -3.42 15.08
C THR A 7 16.08 -3.53 14.89
N PRO A 8 15.60 -3.75 13.66
CA PRO A 8 14.18 -3.95 13.41
C PRO A 8 13.65 -5.17 14.19
N PRO A 9 12.40 -5.14 14.67
CA PRO A 9 11.80 -6.27 15.38
C PRO A 9 11.63 -7.47 14.44
N GLU A 10 11.82 -8.70 14.97
CA GLU A 10 11.67 -9.97 14.24
C GLU A 10 10.25 -10.18 13.70
N GLU A 11 9.24 -9.67 14.41
CA GLU A 11 7.86 -9.58 13.90
C GLU A 11 7.48 -8.11 13.69
N PRO A 12 6.81 -7.76 12.58
CA PRO A 12 6.29 -6.42 12.34
C PRO A 12 5.34 -5.95 13.46
N THR A 13 5.85 -5.17 14.41
CA THR A 13 5.01 -4.55 15.45
C THR A 13 4.02 -3.60 14.78
N GLY A 14 2.72 -3.85 14.97
CA GLY A 14 1.63 -3.06 14.36
C GLY A 14 0.96 -3.70 13.13
N MET A 15 1.39 -4.89 12.70
CA MET A 15 0.63 -5.64 11.70
C MET A 15 -0.67 -6.23 12.28
N VAL A 16 -1.80 -5.97 11.63
CA VAL A 16 -3.13 -6.47 12.00
C VAL A 16 -3.44 -7.78 11.27
N PHE A 17 -2.59 -8.80 11.48
CA PHE A 17 -2.66 -10.10 10.81
C PHE A 17 -4.04 -10.76 10.88
N ASP A 18 -4.68 -10.74 12.06
CA ASP A 18 -6.01 -11.35 12.24
C ASP A 18 -7.08 -10.66 11.40
N LYS A 19 -7.02 -9.33 11.28
CA LYS A 19 -7.97 -8.58 10.45
C LYS A 19 -7.76 -8.87 8.97
N ILE A 20 -6.50 -9.00 8.54
CA ILE A 20 -6.16 -9.37 7.16
C ILE A 20 -6.68 -10.78 6.86
N LYS A 21 -6.42 -11.76 7.74
CA LYS A 21 -6.93 -13.14 7.61
C LYS A 21 -8.45 -13.19 7.52
N GLN A 22 -9.16 -12.42 8.35
CA GLN A 22 -10.61 -12.30 8.29
C GLN A 22 -11.10 -11.80 6.93
N ILE A 23 -10.46 -10.77 6.36
CA ILE A 23 -10.84 -10.23 5.05
C ILE A 23 -10.47 -11.18 3.91
N ASP A 24 -9.34 -11.87 4.01
CA ASP A 24 -8.93 -12.86 3.01
C ASP A 24 -9.85 -14.08 2.98
N ALA A 25 -10.48 -14.42 4.11
CA ALA A 25 -11.47 -15.49 4.21
C ALA A 25 -12.86 -15.11 3.67
N MET A 26 -13.12 -13.83 3.39
CA MET A 26 -14.37 -13.37 2.80
C MET A 26 -14.52 -13.88 1.35
N SER A 27 -15.77 -14.08 0.92
CA SER A 27 -16.02 -14.31 -0.51
C SER A 27 -15.58 -13.09 -1.35
N PRO A 28 -15.30 -13.27 -2.66
CA PRO A 28 -14.93 -12.17 -3.53
C PRO A 28 -15.92 -11.00 -3.50
N LYS A 29 -17.23 -11.29 -3.40
CA LYS A 29 -18.27 -10.26 -3.30
C LYS A 29 -18.21 -9.50 -1.98
N GLU A 30 -18.14 -10.21 -0.84
CA GLU A 30 -18.09 -9.57 0.48
C GLU A 30 -16.84 -8.70 0.63
N ARG A 31 -15.68 -9.19 0.16
CA ARG A 31 -14.43 -8.43 0.17
C ARG A 31 -14.51 -7.20 -0.74
N TRP A 32 -15.14 -7.31 -1.90
CA TRP A 32 -15.39 -6.19 -2.81
C TRP A 32 -16.29 -5.14 -2.16
N ASP A 33 -17.38 -5.56 -1.53
CA ASP A 33 -18.32 -4.67 -0.87
C ASP A 33 -17.65 -3.96 0.32
N PHE A 34 -16.86 -4.67 1.13
CA PHE A 34 -16.07 -4.11 2.24
C PHE A 34 -15.17 -2.95 1.78
N TRP A 35 -14.39 -3.15 0.72
CA TRP A 35 -13.50 -2.10 0.22
C TRP A 35 -14.26 -0.94 -0.42
N ASN A 36 -15.35 -1.21 -1.14
CA ASN A 36 -16.17 -0.15 -1.73
C ASN A 36 -16.84 0.72 -0.65
N GLU A 37 -17.38 0.12 0.41
CA GLU A 37 -17.95 0.85 1.54
C GLU A 37 -16.93 1.84 2.13
N HIS A 38 -15.69 1.41 2.30
CA HIS A 38 -14.64 2.29 2.82
C HIS A 38 -14.18 3.34 1.80
N PHE A 39 -13.88 2.96 0.55
CA PHE A 39 -13.30 3.87 -0.43
C PHE A 39 -14.28 4.91 -0.96
N THR A 40 -15.59 4.61 -1.00
CA THR A 40 -16.61 5.58 -1.44
C THR A 40 -16.66 6.83 -0.55
N ARG A 41 -16.30 6.71 0.73
CA ARG A 41 -16.20 7.83 1.68
C ARG A 41 -15.02 8.77 1.42
N CYS A 42 -14.09 8.41 0.53
CA CYS A 42 -12.92 9.24 0.25
C CYS A 42 -13.31 10.61 -0.34
N ILE A 43 -12.86 11.68 0.31
CA ILE A 43 -13.11 13.06 -0.13
C ILE A 43 -11.96 13.64 -0.97
N LYS A 44 -11.02 12.80 -1.43
CA LYS A 44 -9.85 13.22 -2.25
C LYS A 44 -9.03 14.35 -1.62
N CYS A 45 -8.93 14.40 -0.28
CA CYS A 45 -8.12 15.39 0.43
C CYS A 45 -6.60 15.14 0.33
N TYR A 46 -6.19 13.94 -0.12
CA TYR A 46 -4.80 13.52 -0.26
C TYR A 46 -3.92 13.60 1.01
N ALA A 47 -4.50 13.74 2.21
CA ALA A 47 -3.75 13.72 3.46
C ALA A 47 -2.88 12.45 3.61
N CYS A 48 -3.43 11.29 3.21
CA CYS A 48 -2.70 10.02 3.17
C CYS A 48 -1.47 10.02 2.25
N ARG A 49 -1.45 10.85 1.20
CA ARG A 49 -0.28 11.06 0.35
C ARG A 49 0.74 11.96 1.06
N GLN A 50 0.28 13.09 1.60
CA GLN A 50 1.17 14.10 2.18
C GLN A 50 1.88 13.64 3.46
N LEU A 51 1.26 12.76 4.23
CA LEU A 51 1.88 12.18 5.44
C LEU A 51 2.82 11.01 5.16
N CYS A 52 2.80 10.46 3.95
CA CYS A 52 3.56 9.26 3.64
C CYS A 52 5.01 9.62 3.27
N SER A 53 5.97 9.22 4.09
CA SER A 53 7.41 9.41 3.83
C SER A 53 7.89 8.76 2.53
N LEU A 54 7.14 7.79 2.00
CA LEU A 54 7.45 7.09 0.75
C LEU A 54 6.80 7.72 -0.49
N CYS A 55 6.00 8.78 -0.31
CA CYS A 55 5.41 9.54 -1.41
C CYS A 55 6.28 10.75 -1.79
N TYR A 56 7.54 10.50 -2.18
CA TYR A 56 8.55 11.53 -2.45
C TYR A 56 8.79 11.79 -3.95
N CYS A 57 7.96 11.24 -4.85
CA CYS A 57 8.16 11.41 -6.29
C CYS A 57 8.12 12.89 -6.70
N GLU A 58 9.10 13.33 -7.49
CA GLU A 58 9.11 14.69 -8.08
C GLU A 58 7.91 14.94 -8.99
N ARG A 59 7.37 13.88 -9.60
CA ARG A 59 6.19 13.93 -10.47
C ARG A 59 5.20 12.87 -10.02
N CYS A 60 4.01 13.29 -9.58
CA CYS A 60 2.93 12.39 -9.21
C CYS A 60 1.81 12.42 -10.26
N ILE A 61 1.29 11.25 -10.63
CA ILE A 61 0.17 11.12 -11.59
C ILE A 61 -1.11 11.82 -11.11
N THR A 62 -1.29 12.02 -9.80
CA THR A 62 -2.44 12.76 -9.25
C THR A 62 -2.42 14.24 -9.56
N GLU A 63 -1.25 14.77 -9.91
CA GLU A 63 -1.04 16.19 -10.26
C GLU A 63 -1.03 16.42 -11.78
N LYS A 64 -1.26 15.36 -12.57
CA LYS A 64 -1.28 15.43 -14.04
C LYS A 64 -2.70 15.39 -14.56
N ASN A 65 -2.98 16.27 -15.51
CA ASN A 65 -4.25 16.33 -16.24
C ASN A 65 -4.12 15.82 -17.69
N MET A 66 -2.90 15.58 -18.20
CA MET A 66 -2.67 15.01 -19.52
C MET A 66 -1.53 13.98 -19.52
N PRO A 67 -1.83 12.68 -19.74
CA PRO A 67 -3.16 12.06 -19.61
C PRO A 67 -3.67 12.10 -18.16
N GLN A 68 -4.98 12.21 -17.96
CA GLN A 68 -5.61 12.13 -16.64
C GLN A 68 -5.88 10.68 -16.26
N TRP A 69 -4.96 10.05 -15.53
CA TRP A 69 -5.10 8.66 -15.06
C TRP A 69 -6.05 8.53 -13.86
N ILE A 70 -6.09 9.56 -13.00
CA ILE A 70 -6.88 9.58 -11.79
C ILE A 70 -7.77 10.82 -11.83
N GLU A 71 -9.06 10.60 -11.75
CA GLU A 71 -10.02 11.69 -11.67
C GLU A 71 -9.85 12.48 -10.38
N THR A 72 -9.89 13.79 -10.52
CA THR A 72 -9.63 14.75 -9.44
C THR A 72 -10.82 14.87 -8.50
N SER A 73 -12.04 14.78 -9.02
CA SER A 73 -13.27 14.84 -8.24
C SER A 73 -13.44 13.61 -7.33
N ALA A 74 -14.02 13.82 -6.16
CA ALA A 74 -14.41 12.74 -5.27
C ALA A 74 -15.70 12.07 -5.79
N HIS A 75 -15.57 10.83 -6.26
CA HIS A 75 -16.68 9.97 -6.66
C HIS A 75 -16.24 8.50 -6.63
N PRO A 76 -17.16 7.52 -6.59
CA PRO A 76 -16.82 6.12 -6.34
C PRO A 76 -15.71 5.56 -7.24
N ARG A 77 -15.81 5.76 -8.57
CA ARG A 77 -14.81 5.29 -9.53
C ARG A 77 -13.43 5.94 -9.31
N GLY A 78 -13.38 7.26 -9.18
CA GLY A 78 -12.13 7.99 -8.96
C GLY A 78 -11.48 7.65 -7.62
N ASN A 79 -12.30 7.42 -6.59
CA ASN A 79 -11.86 7.01 -5.26
C ASN A 79 -11.26 5.62 -5.26
N LEU A 80 -11.93 4.66 -5.90
CA LEU A 80 -11.41 3.30 -6.09
C LEU A 80 -10.06 3.34 -6.82
N ALA A 81 -10.00 4.04 -7.96
CA ALA A 81 -8.77 4.16 -8.76
C ALA A 81 -7.61 4.73 -7.94
N TRP A 82 -7.84 5.81 -7.16
CA TRP A 82 -6.80 6.38 -6.30
C TRP A 82 -6.29 5.41 -5.25
N ASN A 83 -7.18 4.77 -4.50
CA ASN A 83 -6.78 3.90 -3.40
C ASN A 83 -6.04 2.66 -3.92
N LEU A 84 -6.48 2.07 -5.04
CA LEU A 84 -5.80 0.94 -5.67
C LEU A 84 -4.42 1.33 -6.22
N ILE A 85 -4.35 2.42 -7.00
CA ILE A 85 -3.08 2.86 -7.60
C ILE A 85 -2.08 3.24 -6.51
N ARG A 86 -2.49 3.94 -5.46
CA ARG A 86 -1.61 4.28 -4.34
C ARG A 86 -1.11 3.03 -3.62
N ALA A 87 -1.99 2.07 -3.33
CA ALA A 87 -1.59 0.83 -2.67
C ALA A 87 -0.55 0.06 -3.52
N MET A 88 -0.81 -0.10 -4.82
CA MET A 88 0.13 -0.73 -5.76
C MET A 88 1.45 0.04 -5.88
N HIS A 89 1.40 1.38 -5.90
CA HIS A 89 2.61 2.21 -5.96
C HIS A 89 3.51 2.07 -4.73
N LEU A 90 2.95 1.67 -3.58
CA LEU A 90 3.66 1.42 -2.34
C LEU A 90 4.02 -0.06 -2.12
N ALA A 91 3.62 -0.96 -3.02
CA ALA A 91 3.95 -2.39 -2.92
C ALA A 91 5.48 -2.59 -2.94
N GLY A 92 6.01 -3.30 -1.95
CA GLY A 92 7.45 -3.48 -1.76
C GLY A 92 8.20 -2.22 -1.27
N ARG A 93 7.48 -1.18 -0.84
CA ARG A 93 8.07 0.02 -0.22
C ARG A 93 7.48 0.30 1.15
N CYS A 94 6.19 0.01 1.35
CA CYS A 94 5.47 0.34 2.58
C CYS A 94 6.07 -0.34 3.82
N THR A 95 6.42 0.45 4.82
CA THR A 95 6.89 0.00 6.14
C THR A 95 5.77 -0.06 7.18
N PHE A 96 4.50 -0.14 6.75
CA PHE A 96 3.31 -0.32 7.59
C PHE A 96 3.14 0.65 8.78
N CYS A 97 3.75 1.84 8.71
CA CYS A 97 3.78 2.83 9.79
C CYS A 97 2.42 3.42 10.21
N GLY A 98 1.34 3.21 9.44
CA GLY A 98 -0.02 3.62 9.83
C GLY A 98 -0.36 5.11 9.68
N GLU A 99 0.60 5.98 9.35
CA GLU A 99 0.38 7.43 9.26
C GLU A 99 -0.71 7.84 8.25
N CYS A 100 -0.85 7.07 7.16
CA CYS A 100 -1.88 7.32 6.17
C CYS A 100 -3.31 7.09 6.70
N GLU A 101 -3.49 6.12 7.59
CA GLU A 101 -4.76 5.81 8.25
C GLU A 101 -5.02 6.78 9.40
N ARG A 102 -4.00 7.02 10.23
CA ARG A 102 -4.05 7.99 11.34
C ARG A 102 -4.46 9.39 10.87
N GLY A 103 -3.95 9.83 9.73
CA GLY A 103 -4.26 11.14 9.17
C GLY A 103 -5.51 11.22 8.28
N CYS A 104 -6.24 10.11 8.10
CA CYS A 104 -7.42 10.10 7.23
C CYS A 104 -8.62 10.74 7.94
N PRO A 105 -9.16 11.89 7.48
CA PRO A 105 -10.28 12.57 8.17
C PRO A 105 -11.61 11.81 8.10
N VAL A 106 -11.68 10.77 7.26
CA VAL A 106 -12.87 9.93 7.06
C VAL A 106 -12.62 8.46 7.46
N ASN A 107 -11.56 8.20 8.23
CA ASN A 107 -11.27 6.90 8.85
C ASN A 107 -11.33 5.73 7.84
N ILE A 108 -10.63 5.86 6.70
CA ILE A 108 -10.44 4.75 5.76
C ILE A 108 -9.29 3.89 6.29
N PRO A 109 -9.44 2.56 6.36
CA PRO A 109 -8.38 1.66 6.85
C PRO A 109 -7.27 1.49 5.80
N LEU A 110 -6.53 2.56 5.53
CA LEU A 110 -5.50 2.61 4.50
C LEU A 110 -4.27 1.79 4.87
N ASN A 111 -3.96 1.63 6.15
CA ASN A 111 -2.82 0.80 6.55
C ASN A 111 -3.14 -0.68 6.28
N LEU A 112 -4.39 -1.09 6.47
CA LEU A 112 -4.83 -2.46 6.27
C LEU A 112 -4.59 -2.99 4.84
N VAL A 113 -4.94 -2.21 3.81
CA VAL A 113 -4.68 -2.61 2.41
C VAL A 113 -3.19 -2.66 2.10
N ASN A 114 -2.40 -1.73 2.65
CA ASN A 114 -0.95 -1.72 2.42
C ASN A 114 -0.26 -2.87 3.15
N GLN A 115 -0.66 -3.20 4.38
CA GLN A 115 -0.14 -4.36 5.11
C GLN A 115 -0.46 -5.67 4.36
N LYS A 116 -1.65 -5.80 3.76
CA LYS A 116 -1.95 -6.94 2.90
C LYS A 116 -0.95 -7.05 1.75
N LEU A 117 -0.60 -5.93 1.09
CA LEU A 117 0.40 -5.95 0.03
C LEU A 117 1.82 -6.23 0.53
N VAL A 118 2.20 -5.76 1.72
CA VAL A 118 3.47 -6.12 2.35
C VAL A 118 3.56 -7.63 2.54
N LEU A 119 2.50 -8.27 3.05
CA LEU A 119 2.45 -9.74 3.19
C LEU A 119 2.47 -10.46 1.86
N THR A 120 1.76 -9.95 0.85
CA THR A 120 1.81 -10.51 -0.51
C THR A 120 3.23 -10.47 -1.06
N VAL A 121 3.95 -9.36 -0.87
CA VAL A 121 5.34 -9.22 -1.34
C VAL A 121 6.29 -10.12 -0.55
N LYS A 122 6.16 -10.20 0.77
CA LYS A 122 6.94 -11.12 1.60
C LYS A 122 6.74 -12.57 1.16
N ASN A 123 5.50 -12.99 0.93
CA ASN A 123 5.20 -14.37 0.53
C ASN A 123 5.68 -14.71 -0.88
N ALA A 124 5.68 -13.74 -1.80
CA ALA A 124 6.05 -13.98 -3.20
C ALA A 124 7.56 -13.85 -3.45
N PHE A 125 8.25 -12.96 -2.73
CA PHE A 125 9.64 -12.60 -3.02
C PHE A 125 10.58 -12.67 -1.81
N ASP A 126 10.09 -13.15 -0.66
CA ASP A 126 10.80 -13.14 0.63
C ASP A 126 11.39 -11.76 1.00
N PHE A 127 10.67 -10.70 0.65
CA PHE A 127 11.15 -9.31 0.80
C PHE A 127 10.41 -8.53 1.89
N GLU A 128 11.16 -7.77 2.69
CA GLU A 128 10.65 -6.87 3.73
C GLU A 128 11.12 -5.43 3.48
N SER A 129 10.17 -4.49 3.48
CA SER A 129 10.47 -3.08 3.18
C SER A 129 11.08 -2.37 4.40
N GLY A 130 12.20 -1.68 4.18
CA GLY A 130 12.80 -0.78 5.19
C GLY A 130 13.80 -1.41 6.15
N TYR A 131 14.20 -2.67 5.94
CA TYR A 131 15.10 -3.41 6.84
C TYR A 131 16.57 -3.42 6.37
N ASP A 132 16.83 -3.36 5.05
CA ASP A 132 18.19 -3.33 4.48
C ASP A 132 18.24 -2.34 3.30
N GLU A 133 19.21 -1.43 3.31
CA GLU A 133 19.43 -0.44 2.24
C GLU A 133 20.11 -1.02 1.00
N ASN A 134 20.78 -2.17 1.13
CA ASN A 134 21.48 -2.85 0.03
C ASN A 134 20.56 -3.77 -0.77
N VAL A 135 19.37 -4.08 -0.24
CA VAL A 135 18.39 -4.94 -0.91
C VAL A 135 17.37 -4.08 -1.65
N HIS A 136 17.31 -4.27 -2.96
CA HIS A 136 16.35 -3.54 -3.79
C HIS A 136 14.94 -4.17 -3.73
N PRO A 137 13.86 -3.35 -3.75
CA PRO A 137 12.50 -3.84 -3.85
C PRO A 137 12.24 -4.71 -5.09
N PRO A 138 11.44 -5.79 -4.98
CA PRO A 138 11.17 -6.71 -6.11
C PRO A 138 10.60 -6.04 -7.36
N MET A 139 9.86 -4.94 -7.20
CA MET A 139 9.22 -4.24 -8.33
C MET A 139 10.19 -3.40 -9.19
N ILE A 140 11.48 -3.33 -8.83
CA ILE A 140 12.49 -2.56 -9.57
C ILE A 140 13.71 -3.40 -9.98
N VAL A 141 13.71 -4.68 -9.63
CA VAL A 141 14.74 -5.64 -10.02
C VAL A 141 14.09 -6.82 -10.72
N PHE A 142 14.84 -7.47 -11.59
CA PHE A 142 14.42 -8.68 -12.27
C PHE A 142 15.32 -9.82 -11.80
N LYS A 143 14.73 -10.97 -11.48
CA LYS A 143 15.46 -12.21 -11.22
C LYS A 143 14.90 -13.33 -12.09
N GLU A 144 15.80 -14.14 -12.65
CA GLU A 144 15.41 -15.26 -13.52
C GLU A 144 14.72 -16.40 -12.75
N ASP A 145 14.90 -16.47 -11.44
CA ASP A 145 14.32 -17.46 -10.53
C ASP A 145 13.08 -16.96 -9.77
N ASP A 146 12.53 -15.79 -10.13
CA ASP A 146 11.26 -15.31 -9.57
C ASP A 146 10.11 -16.30 -9.87
N THR A 147 9.19 -16.48 -8.91
CA THR A 147 8.13 -17.47 -9.06
C THR A 147 7.02 -17.01 -10.01
N GLU A 148 6.88 -17.68 -11.16
CA GLU A 148 5.93 -17.36 -12.23
C GLU A 148 4.58 -18.12 -12.12
N ASN A 149 4.01 -18.18 -10.91
CA ASN A 149 2.85 -19.04 -10.59
C ASN A 149 1.51 -18.62 -11.26
N PHE A 150 1.55 -17.58 -12.10
CA PHE A 150 0.39 -16.94 -12.72
C PHE A 150 0.20 -17.30 -14.20
N ILE A 151 1.21 -17.86 -14.87
CA ILE A 151 1.06 -18.48 -16.19
C ILE A 151 0.79 -19.98 -15.95
N LYS A 152 -0.45 -20.40 -16.12
CA LYS A 152 -0.89 -21.80 -16.02
C LYS A 152 -1.49 -22.27 -17.33
#